data_AF-A0AAN6XRI0-F1
#
_entry.id   AF-A0AAN6XRI0-F1
#
_cell.length_a   1.000
_cell.length_b   1.000
_cell.length_c   1.000
_cell.angle_alpha   90.00
_cell.angle_beta   90.00
_cell.angle_gamma   90.00
#
_symmetry.space_group_name_H-M   'P 1'
#
loop_
_entity.id
_entity.type
_entity.pdbx_description
1 polymer ?
#
loop_
_entity_poly.entity_id
_entity_poly.type
_entity_poly.pdbx_seq_one_letter_code
_entity_poly.pdbx_strand_id
1 'polypeptide(L)'
;MRATFRLLASVRPAARYLEPGQPTGLTGLPTHNAPRSMLLYLYNATLEKLKAVPEHSVYRQSVEAVTKQRLALVEAVVPPGYNEWKAKAKEILKQEPEKFRTTNTATAEMLGAAKVERDGQVFVVRQLPSEVDERYQQWDGEVDDGPELEGSRTQEEMEWHVKSQFERADALEQKEVEWEPEPQMTIEQISELENKIGAGLIEEVIQVAEGELRLVDTMVEAKVWEPLEEPAAEGQWVAFERTA
;
A
#
# COMPACT_ATOMS: atom_id res chain seq x y z
N MET A 1 -32.38 -5.55 37.19
CA MET A 1 -31.52 -4.36 37.44
C MET A 1 -30.16 -4.55 36.78
N ARG A 2 -29.95 -4.06 35.54
CA ARG A 2 -28.63 -3.86 34.92
C ARG A 2 -28.75 -2.73 33.89
N ALA A 3 -28.70 -1.50 34.35
CA ALA A 3 -28.70 -0.30 33.50
C ALA A 3 -27.86 0.80 34.15
N THR A 4 -26.57 0.56 34.34
CA THR A 4 -25.65 1.58 34.91
C THR A 4 -24.29 1.66 34.23
N PHE A 5 -23.99 0.85 33.21
CA PHE A 5 -22.69 0.93 32.50
C PHE A 5 -22.68 1.83 31.25
N ARG A 6 -23.82 2.41 30.83
CA ARG A 6 -23.88 3.30 29.65
C ARG A 6 -23.44 4.74 29.88
N LEU A 7 -23.25 5.17 31.14
CA LEU A 7 -22.91 6.56 31.48
C LEU A 7 -21.41 6.87 31.49
N LEU A 8 -20.53 5.88 31.26
CA LEU A 8 -19.08 6.07 31.23
C LEU A 8 -18.48 6.13 29.82
N ALA A 9 -19.29 6.03 28.77
CA ALA A 9 -18.80 6.09 27.38
C ALA A 9 -18.36 7.50 26.93
N SER A 10 -18.74 8.54 27.66
CA SER A 10 -18.43 9.94 27.32
C SER A 10 -17.17 10.49 27.99
N VAL A 11 -16.45 9.71 28.82
CA VAL A 11 -15.22 10.14 29.48
C VAL A 11 -14.04 9.28 28.98
N ARG A 12 -13.57 9.55 27.77
CA ARG A 12 -12.30 9.02 27.22
C ARG A 12 -11.59 10.12 26.43
N PRO A 13 -10.25 10.16 26.45
CA PRO A 13 -9.44 11.38 26.33
C PRO A 13 -9.49 12.00 24.92
N ALA A 14 -9.08 13.27 24.86
CA ALA A 14 -9.16 14.17 23.71
C ALA A 14 -8.51 13.67 22.40
N ALA A 15 -7.58 12.72 22.46
CA ALA A 15 -7.01 12.09 21.27
C ALA A 15 -7.70 10.74 21.01
N ARG A 16 -8.83 10.77 20.31
CA ARG A 16 -9.40 9.56 19.71
C ARG A 16 -8.62 9.26 18.43
N TYR A 17 -8.20 8.01 18.26
CA TYR A 17 -7.57 7.49 17.04
C TYR A 17 -8.61 6.71 16.22
N LEU A 18 -8.35 6.52 14.92
CA LEU A 18 -9.16 5.62 14.10
C LEU A 18 -8.63 4.20 14.25
N GLU A 19 -9.46 3.31 14.80
CA GLU A 19 -9.13 1.89 14.87
C GLU A 19 -9.08 1.32 13.43
N PRO A 20 -8.02 0.59 13.05
CA PRO A 20 -7.90 -0.01 11.72
C PRO A 20 -9.01 -1.05 11.46
N GLY A 21 -9.49 -1.15 10.23
CA GLY A 21 -10.51 -2.14 9.85
C GLY A 21 -11.95 -1.78 10.24
N GLN A 22 -12.17 -0.62 10.87
CA GLN A 22 -13.50 -0.12 11.18
C GLN A 22 -14.20 0.43 9.92
N PRO A 23 -15.54 0.37 9.85
CA PRO A 23 -16.28 0.92 8.72
C PRO A 23 -16.22 2.46 8.72
N THR A 24 -15.82 3.05 7.59
CA THR A 24 -15.78 4.51 7.38
C THR A 24 -17.16 5.13 7.11
N GLY A 25 -18.19 4.30 6.94
CA GLY A 25 -19.52 4.71 6.47
C GLY A 25 -19.72 4.51 4.95
N LEU A 26 -18.65 4.23 4.22
CA LEU A 26 -18.70 3.80 2.82
C LEU A 26 -18.56 2.28 2.73
N THR A 27 -19.32 1.65 1.83
CA THR A 27 -19.28 0.20 1.64
C THR A 27 -17.99 -0.23 0.99
N GLY A 28 -17.28 -1.19 1.58
CA GLY A 28 -16.03 -1.73 1.02
C GLY A 28 -14.79 -0.87 1.28
N LEU A 29 -14.89 0.18 2.10
CA LEU A 29 -13.76 1.04 2.46
C LEU A 29 -13.52 1.03 3.98
N PRO A 30 -12.71 0.09 4.49
CA PRO A 30 -12.33 0.08 5.90
C PRO A 30 -11.27 1.15 6.21
N THR A 31 -11.19 1.57 7.47
CA THR A 31 -10.17 2.51 7.95
C THR A 31 -8.76 1.93 7.80
N HIS A 32 -7.84 2.76 7.32
CA HIS A 32 -6.46 2.36 7.09
C HIS A 32 -5.62 2.48 8.39
N ASN A 33 -4.64 1.59 8.59
CA ASN A 33 -3.81 1.58 9.80
C ASN A 33 -2.81 2.74 9.89
N ALA A 34 -2.14 3.07 8.79
CA ALA A 34 -1.12 4.11 8.67
C ALA A 34 -1.28 4.87 7.34
N PRO A 35 -2.35 5.68 7.17
CA PRO A 35 -2.67 6.30 5.88
C PRO A 35 -1.59 7.28 5.40
N ARG A 36 -0.87 7.92 6.32
CA ARG A 36 0.20 8.87 6.00
C ARG A 36 1.37 8.23 5.27
N SER A 37 1.93 7.14 5.79
CA SER A 37 3.06 6.46 5.16
C SER A 37 2.68 5.84 3.82
N MET A 38 1.45 5.33 3.70
CA MET A 38 0.91 4.86 2.43
C MET A 38 0.83 5.98 1.38
N LEU A 39 0.30 7.15 1.74
CA LEU A 39 0.24 8.30 0.83
C LEU A 39 1.63 8.80 0.42
N LEU A 40 2.58 8.90 1.36
CA LEU A 40 3.96 9.27 1.04
C LEU A 40 4.60 8.27 0.07
N TYR A 41 4.38 6.97 0.30
CA TYR A 41 4.85 5.91 -0.57
C TYR A 41 4.26 6.03 -1.98
N LEU A 42 2.93 6.17 -2.08
CA LEU A 42 2.22 6.26 -3.36
C LEU A 42 2.62 7.52 -4.13
N TYR A 43 2.67 8.69 -3.48
CA TYR A 43 3.05 9.93 -4.15
C TYR A 43 4.50 9.89 -4.64
N ASN A 44 5.44 9.40 -3.84
CA ASN A 44 6.83 9.24 -4.30
C ASN A 44 6.94 8.22 -5.43
N ALA A 45 6.18 7.12 -5.38
CA ALA A 45 6.11 6.16 -6.48
C ALA A 45 5.53 6.78 -7.76
N THR A 46 4.48 7.60 -7.66
CA THR A 46 3.91 8.30 -8.82
C THR A 46 4.92 9.29 -9.42
N LEU A 47 5.59 10.09 -8.60
CA LEU A 47 6.61 11.05 -9.05
C LEU A 47 7.80 10.36 -9.70
N GLU A 48 8.21 9.19 -9.21
CA GLU A 48 9.27 8.39 -9.82
C GLU A 48 8.84 7.88 -11.20
N LYS A 49 7.65 7.31 -11.33
CA LYS A 49 7.13 6.82 -12.62
C LYS A 49 6.90 7.93 -13.63
N LEU A 50 6.44 9.10 -13.20
CA LEU A 50 6.20 10.26 -14.08
C LEU A 50 7.47 10.77 -14.77
N LYS A 51 8.67 10.44 -14.26
CA LYS A 51 9.95 10.76 -14.93
C LYS A 51 10.06 10.12 -16.32
N ALA A 52 9.33 9.04 -16.59
CA ALA A 52 9.28 8.41 -17.90
C ALA A 52 8.50 9.24 -18.95
N VAL A 53 7.59 10.11 -18.52
CA VAL A 53 6.77 10.97 -19.39
C VAL A 53 7.55 12.24 -19.73
N PRO A 54 7.49 12.80 -20.96
CA PRO A 54 8.18 14.06 -21.29
C PRO A 54 7.70 15.28 -20.48
N GLU A 55 8.60 16.23 -20.18
CA GLU A 55 8.31 17.43 -19.36
C GLU A 55 7.29 18.41 -19.99
N HIS A 56 7.17 18.40 -21.32
CA HIS A 56 6.21 19.25 -22.04
C HIS A 56 4.78 18.67 -22.01
N SER A 57 4.61 17.42 -21.57
CA SER A 57 3.29 16.80 -21.49
C SER A 57 2.45 17.52 -20.44
N VAL A 58 1.26 18.00 -20.85
CA VAL A 58 0.29 18.64 -19.95
C VAL A 58 -0.12 17.68 -18.83
N TYR A 59 -0.23 16.38 -19.14
CA TYR A 59 -0.52 15.34 -18.16
C TYR A 59 0.55 15.27 -17.07
N ARG A 60 1.84 15.24 -17.44
CA ARG A 60 2.93 15.24 -16.45
C ARG A 60 2.89 16.48 -15.58
N GLN A 61 2.69 17.66 -16.18
CA GLN A 61 2.65 18.92 -15.44
C GLN A 61 1.50 18.98 -14.44
N SER A 62 0.29 18.55 -14.84
CA SER A 62 -0.88 18.57 -13.95
C SER A 62 -0.73 17.58 -12.80
N VAL A 63 -0.31 16.35 -13.08
CA VAL A 63 -0.14 15.32 -12.06
C VAL A 63 1.00 15.67 -11.10
N GLU A 64 2.13 16.17 -11.60
CA GLU A 64 3.22 16.64 -10.73
C GLU A 64 2.77 17.79 -9.81
N ALA A 65 2.00 18.75 -10.32
CA ALA A 65 1.51 19.86 -9.50
C ALA A 65 0.60 19.37 -8.37
N VAL A 66 -0.36 18.50 -8.68
CA VAL A 66 -1.31 17.94 -7.71
C VAL A 66 -0.61 17.04 -6.69
N THR A 67 0.25 16.13 -7.15
CA THR A 67 0.99 15.20 -6.28
C THR A 67 1.94 15.94 -5.35
N LYS A 68 2.72 16.91 -5.84
CA LYS A 68 3.62 17.73 -5.00
C LYS A 68 2.86 18.55 -3.97
N GLN A 69 1.71 19.14 -4.34
CA GLN A 69 0.86 19.87 -3.40
C GLN A 69 0.35 18.94 -2.29
N ARG A 70 -0.20 17.77 -2.65
CA ARG A 70 -0.72 16.81 -1.66
C ARG A 70 0.37 16.22 -0.78
N LEU A 71 1.53 15.92 -1.37
CA LEU A 71 2.71 15.45 -0.64
C LEU A 71 3.14 16.47 0.42
N ALA A 72 3.22 17.76 0.08
CA ALA A 72 3.55 18.81 1.04
C ALA A 72 2.56 18.90 2.21
N LEU A 73 1.26 18.69 1.95
CA LEU A 73 0.24 18.64 3.01
C LEU A 73 0.41 17.43 3.93
N VAL A 74 0.70 16.25 3.37
CA VAL A 74 0.89 15.00 4.12
C VAL A 74 2.18 15.04 4.94
N GLU A 75 3.25 15.64 4.42
CA GLU A 75 4.53 15.81 5.13
C GLU A 75 4.39 16.75 6.34
N ALA A 76 3.56 17.78 6.23
CA ALA A 76 3.33 18.75 7.31
C ALA A 76 2.65 18.15 8.54
N VAL A 77 1.88 17.07 8.37
CA VAL A 77 1.18 16.39 9.47
C VAL A 77 2.07 15.28 10.01
N VAL A 78 2.46 15.35 11.29
CA VAL A 78 3.28 14.33 11.94
C VAL A 78 2.54 13.77 13.17
N PRO A 79 2.36 12.44 13.30
CA PRO A 79 1.70 11.88 14.47
C PRO A 79 2.57 12.02 15.74
N PRO A 80 1.94 12.07 16.92
CA PRO A 80 2.66 12.08 18.18
C PRO A 80 3.51 10.81 18.33
N GLY A 81 4.76 10.93 18.78
CA GLY A 81 5.69 9.80 18.94
C GLY A 81 6.36 9.31 17.65
N TYR A 82 6.06 9.90 16.48
CA TYR A 82 6.64 9.47 15.20
C TYR A 82 8.17 9.53 15.16
N ASN A 83 8.78 10.56 15.75
CA ASN A 83 10.24 10.74 15.72
C ASN A 83 10.98 9.65 16.49
N GLU A 84 10.43 9.22 17.63
CA GLU A 84 10.99 8.14 18.45
C GLU A 84 10.85 6.80 17.73
N TRP A 85 9.67 6.53 17.18
CA TRP A 85 9.43 5.35 16.35
C TRP A 85 10.38 5.31 15.14
N LYS A 86 10.56 6.43 14.45
CA LYS A 86 11.47 6.54 13.29
C LYS A 86 12.93 6.27 13.67
N ALA A 87 13.35 6.67 14.87
CA ALA A 87 14.70 6.36 15.36
C ALA A 87 14.88 4.85 15.60
N LYS A 88 13.93 4.22 16.31
CA LYS A 88 13.92 2.77 16.54
C LYS A 88 13.88 1.97 15.23
N ALA A 89 12.99 2.36 14.31
CA ALA A 89 12.88 1.73 12.99
C ALA A 89 14.20 1.77 12.21
N LYS A 90 14.93 2.89 12.28
CA LYS A 90 16.26 3.01 11.66
C LYS A 90 17.31 2.14 12.33
N GLU A 91 17.23 1.93 13.65
CA GLU A 91 18.13 1.05 14.38
C GLU A 91 17.88 -0.41 13.99
N ILE A 92 16.62 -0.85 13.94
CA ILE A 92 16.22 -2.19 13.50
C ILE A 92 16.72 -2.45 12.08
N LEU A 93 16.51 -1.51 11.15
CA LEU A 93 17.00 -1.62 9.77
C LEU A 93 18.53 -1.72 9.64
N LYS A 94 19.28 -1.16 10.61
CA LYS A 94 20.75 -1.27 10.66
C LYS A 94 21.22 -2.58 11.25
N GLN A 95 20.50 -3.09 12.26
CA GLN A 95 20.84 -4.34 12.94
C GLN A 95 20.52 -5.54 12.07
N GLU A 96 19.42 -5.50 11.31
CA GLU A 96 18.90 -6.65 10.56
C GLU A 96 18.72 -6.35 9.06
N PRO A 97 19.76 -5.95 8.30
CA PRO A 97 19.62 -5.57 6.89
C PRO A 97 19.21 -6.75 5.98
N GLU A 98 19.54 -7.98 6.37
CA GLU A 98 19.24 -9.21 5.62
C GLU A 98 17.73 -9.49 5.55
N LYS A 99 17.00 -9.23 6.63
CA LYS A 99 15.57 -9.56 6.74
C LYS A 99 14.64 -8.67 5.93
N PHE A 100 15.13 -7.50 5.50
CA PHE A 100 14.35 -6.54 4.69
C PHE A 100 14.81 -6.48 3.24
N ARG A 101 15.64 -7.44 2.77
CA ARG A 101 16.14 -7.43 1.40
C ARG A 101 15.01 -7.60 0.38
N THR A 102 14.97 -6.70 -0.60
CA THR A 102 14.18 -6.86 -1.82
C THR A 102 14.92 -7.80 -2.77
N THR A 103 14.62 -9.10 -2.72
CA THR A 103 14.83 -9.95 -3.91
C THR A 103 13.57 -9.85 -4.77
N ASN A 104 13.73 -9.85 -6.10
CA ASN A 104 12.73 -9.54 -7.13
C ASN A 104 11.27 -9.90 -6.82
N THR A 105 10.35 -9.18 -7.48
CA THR A 105 8.87 -9.21 -7.37
C THR A 105 8.21 -10.58 -7.17
N ALA A 106 8.78 -11.70 -7.63
CA ALA A 106 8.26 -13.05 -7.39
C ALA A 106 8.47 -13.58 -5.94
N THR A 107 9.41 -13.00 -5.20
CA THR A 107 9.67 -13.33 -3.77
C THR A 107 9.02 -12.37 -2.78
N ALA A 108 8.36 -11.31 -3.24
CA ALA A 108 7.66 -10.36 -2.37
C ALA A 108 6.45 -10.99 -1.66
N GLU A 109 5.86 -12.04 -2.22
CA GLU A 109 4.85 -12.87 -1.54
C GLU A 109 5.47 -13.82 -0.50
N MET A 110 6.78 -14.11 -0.59
CA MET A 110 7.48 -14.96 0.37
C MET A 110 8.17 -14.18 1.50
N LEU A 111 8.57 -12.93 1.28
CA LEU A 111 9.25 -12.12 2.28
C LEU A 111 8.26 -11.16 2.93
N GLY A 112 7.96 -11.39 4.21
CA GLY A 112 6.93 -10.64 4.97
C GLY A 112 7.17 -9.14 5.08
N ALA A 113 8.39 -8.64 4.79
CA ALA A 113 8.70 -7.22 4.72
C ALA A 113 9.81 -6.92 3.70
N ALA A 114 9.59 -5.93 2.84
CA ALA A 114 10.54 -5.49 1.82
C ALA A 114 10.92 -4.02 2.03
N LYS A 115 12.23 -3.73 2.05
CA LYS A 115 12.75 -2.36 2.08
C LYS A 115 12.73 -1.76 0.68
N VAL A 116 11.92 -0.73 0.46
CA VAL A 116 11.83 -0.01 -0.81
C VAL A 116 12.35 1.42 -0.60
N GLU A 117 13.34 1.83 -1.39
CA GLU A 117 13.84 3.21 -1.37
C GLU A 117 13.22 3.99 -2.52
N ARG A 118 12.62 5.14 -2.21
CA ARG A 118 12.09 6.09 -3.20
C ARG A 118 12.43 7.51 -2.80
N ASP A 119 13.01 8.26 -3.73
CA ASP A 119 13.37 9.68 -3.53
C ASP A 119 14.18 9.96 -2.25
N GLY A 120 15.12 9.07 -1.93
CA GLY A 120 15.94 9.15 -0.70
C GLY A 120 15.18 8.84 0.60
N GLN A 121 13.89 8.49 0.53
CA GLN A 121 13.09 7.99 1.63
C GLN A 121 13.05 6.46 1.61
N VAL A 122 13.24 5.86 2.79
CA VAL A 122 13.20 4.40 2.97
C VAL A 122 11.83 4.02 3.50
N PHE A 123 11.14 3.16 2.75
CA PHE A 123 9.86 2.57 3.10
C PHE A 123 10.04 1.09 3.41
N VAL A 124 9.24 0.59 4.35
CA VAL A 124 9.13 -0.85 4.63
C VAL A 124 7.72 -1.26 4.26
N VAL A 125 7.59 -2.02 3.18
CA VAL A 125 6.31 -2.55 2.71
C VAL A 125 6.17 -3.95 3.26
N ARG A 126 5.13 -4.19 4.05
CA ARG A 126 4.83 -5.49 4.63
C ARG A 126 3.41 -5.91 4.31
N GLN A 127 3.20 -7.19 4.06
CA GLN A 127 1.85 -7.76 4.10
C GLN A 127 1.55 -8.12 5.54
N LEU A 128 0.54 -7.47 6.12
CA LEU A 128 0.05 -7.85 7.43
C LEU A 128 -0.78 -9.12 7.27
N PRO A 129 -0.54 -10.18 8.06
CA PRO A 129 -1.43 -11.33 8.06
C PRO A 129 -2.82 -10.86 8.44
N SER A 130 -3.82 -11.22 7.64
CA SER A 130 -5.21 -10.98 8.00
C SER A 130 -5.55 -11.83 9.24
N GLU A 131 -6.23 -11.25 10.22
CA GLU A 131 -6.86 -12.02 11.29
C GLU A 131 -7.98 -12.88 10.67
N VAL A 132 -7.65 -14.13 10.33
CA VAL A 132 -8.63 -15.11 9.84
C VAL A 132 -9.23 -15.78 11.07
N ASP A 133 -10.56 -15.76 11.19
CA ASP A 133 -11.29 -16.50 12.23
C ASP A 133 -10.90 -17.99 12.15
N GLU A 134 -10.50 -18.57 13.29
CA GLU A 134 -10.06 -19.97 13.42
C GLU A 134 -11.06 -20.97 12.80
N ARG A 135 -12.35 -20.61 12.74
CA ARG A 135 -13.39 -21.44 12.11
C ARG A 135 -13.19 -21.62 10.60
N TYR A 136 -12.58 -20.65 9.94
CA TYR A 136 -12.22 -20.74 8.52
C TYR A 136 -10.82 -21.33 8.30
N GLN A 137 -10.04 -21.55 9.36
CA GLN A 137 -8.78 -22.30 9.32
C GLN A 137 -8.98 -23.80 9.55
N GLN A 138 -10.23 -24.27 9.60
CA GLN A 138 -10.51 -25.70 9.65
C GLN A 138 -9.94 -26.36 8.40
N TRP A 139 -9.30 -27.51 8.61
CA TRP A 139 -8.75 -28.34 7.55
C TRP A 139 -9.77 -28.53 6.42
N ASP A 140 -9.44 -28.02 5.23
CA ASP A 140 -10.28 -28.05 4.03
C ASP A 140 -10.12 -29.34 3.21
N GLY A 141 -9.40 -30.32 3.77
CA GLY A 141 -9.01 -31.56 3.12
C GLY A 141 -7.50 -31.58 2.88
N GLU A 142 -6.96 -32.77 2.62
CA GLU A 142 -5.58 -32.89 2.16
C GLU A 142 -5.49 -32.30 0.75
N VAL A 143 -4.49 -31.44 0.51
CA VAL A 143 -4.20 -30.96 -0.83
C VAL A 143 -3.79 -32.18 -1.65
N ASP A 144 -4.49 -32.45 -2.76
CA ASP A 144 -4.12 -33.52 -3.68
C ASP A 144 -2.81 -33.12 -4.39
N ASP A 145 -1.69 -33.48 -3.76
CA ASP A 145 -0.33 -33.30 -4.27
C ASP A 145 0.00 -34.28 -5.43
N GLY A 146 -1.00 -35.02 -5.91
CA GLY A 146 -0.88 -36.02 -6.96
C GLY A 146 -0.49 -37.41 -6.42
N PRO A 147 -0.29 -38.39 -7.31
CA PRO A 147 0.08 -39.75 -6.90
C PRO A 147 1.45 -39.74 -6.21
N GLU A 148 1.49 -40.26 -4.98
CA GLU A 148 2.75 -40.51 -4.28
C GLU A 148 3.61 -41.47 -5.13
N LEU A 149 4.86 -41.08 -5.40
CA LEU A 149 5.82 -41.93 -6.10
C LEU A 149 6.18 -43.14 -5.22
N GLU A 150 5.58 -44.29 -5.50
CA GLU A 150 5.88 -45.55 -4.80
C GLU A 150 7.26 -46.10 -5.24
N GLY A 151 8.24 -46.15 -4.32
CA GLY A 151 9.55 -46.75 -4.58
C GLY A 151 10.69 -46.24 -3.68
N SER A 152 11.88 -46.84 -3.77
CA SER A 152 13.09 -46.34 -3.11
C SER A 152 13.58 -45.10 -3.86
N ARG A 153 13.53 -43.92 -3.21
CA ARG A 153 14.02 -42.65 -3.77
C ARG A 153 15.48 -42.75 -4.20
N THR A 154 15.82 -42.13 -5.32
CA THR A 154 17.21 -42.01 -5.79
C THR A 154 17.99 -41.01 -4.92
N GLN A 155 19.34 -41.07 -4.94
CA GLN A 155 20.17 -40.14 -4.17
C GLN A 155 19.94 -38.68 -4.56
N GLU A 156 19.76 -38.40 -5.85
CA GLU A 156 19.50 -37.05 -6.37
C GLU A 156 18.15 -36.49 -5.88
N GLU A 157 17.10 -37.32 -5.85
CA GLU A 157 15.79 -36.94 -5.31
C GLU A 157 15.85 -36.70 -3.81
N MET A 158 16.62 -37.50 -3.06
CA MET A 158 16.84 -37.29 -1.64
C MET A 158 17.57 -35.97 -1.36
N GLU A 159 18.62 -35.66 -2.13
CA GLU A 159 19.37 -34.41 -1.99
C GLU A 159 18.50 -33.19 -2.28
N TRP A 160 17.68 -33.23 -3.33
CA TRP A 160 16.72 -32.17 -3.63
C TRP A 160 15.68 -31.99 -2.51
N HIS A 161 15.15 -33.10 -1.98
CA HIS A 161 14.13 -33.07 -0.92
C HIS A 161 14.70 -32.55 0.41
N VAL A 162 15.94 -32.89 0.72
CA VAL A 162 16.67 -32.39 1.90
C VAL A 162 17.00 -30.91 1.73
N LYS A 163 17.55 -30.53 0.57
CA LYS A 163 17.88 -29.14 0.25
C LYS A 163 16.65 -28.23 0.32
N SER A 164 15.54 -28.65 -0.29
CA SER A 164 14.28 -27.88 -0.24
C SER A 164 13.69 -27.77 1.17
N GLN A 165 13.84 -28.79 2.02
CA GLN A 165 13.42 -28.71 3.43
C GLN A 165 14.25 -27.70 4.22
N PHE A 166 15.58 -27.73 4.09
CA PHE A 166 16.46 -26.77 4.76
C PHE A 166 16.27 -25.34 4.24
N GLU A 167 16.15 -25.16 2.92
CA GLU A 167 15.85 -23.85 2.32
C GLU A 167 14.50 -23.29 2.80
N ARG A 168 13.47 -24.14 2.97
CA ARG A 168 12.18 -23.74 3.53
C ARG A 168 12.27 -23.37 5.01
N ALA A 169 13.03 -24.13 5.80
CA ALA A 169 13.24 -23.83 7.22
C ALA A 169 13.96 -22.49 7.41
N ASP A 170 15.05 -22.26 6.68
CA ASP A 170 15.81 -21.00 6.70
C ASP A 170 14.94 -19.81 6.25
N ALA A 171 14.10 -20.00 5.21
CA ALA A 171 13.18 -18.97 4.74
C ALA A 171 12.05 -18.66 5.75
N LEU A 172 11.62 -19.64 6.55
CA LEU A 172 10.60 -19.46 7.60
C LEU A 172 11.20 -18.75 8.82
N GLU A 173 12.42 -19.08 9.24
CA GLU A 173 13.10 -18.40 10.33
C GLU A 173 13.41 -16.92 10.01
N GLN A 174 13.64 -16.59 8.73
CA GLN A 174 13.85 -15.21 8.29
C GLN A 174 12.58 -14.35 8.24
N LYS A 175 11.37 -14.94 8.37
CA LYS A 175 10.09 -14.21 8.23
C LYS A 175 9.66 -13.43 9.47
N GLU A 176 10.01 -13.88 10.67
CA GLU A 176 9.54 -13.22 11.90
C GLU A 176 10.43 -12.02 12.26
N VAL A 177 10.03 -10.86 11.76
CA VAL A 177 10.51 -9.56 12.24
C VAL A 177 9.43 -8.95 13.12
N GLU A 178 9.73 -8.79 14.41
CA GLU A 178 8.91 -7.98 15.31
C GLU A 178 9.00 -6.50 14.88
N TRP A 179 8.04 -6.05 14.08
CA TRP A 179 7.97 -4.67 13.61
C TRP A 179 6.81 -3.91 14.25
N GLU A 180 7.15 -2.98 15.14
CA GLU A 180 6.17 -2.09 15.77
C GLU A 180 5.44 -1.25 14.71
N PRO A 181 4.08 -1.25 14.69
CA PRO A 181 3.33 -0.42 13.75
C PRO A 181 3.61 1.06 13.98
N GLU A 182 3.48 1.86 12.91
CA GLU A 182 3.61 3.31 13.00
C GLU A 182 2.56 3.89 13.98
N PRO A 183 2.92 4.89 14.80
CA PRO A 183 1.97 5.62 15.62
C PRO A 183 0.83 6.21 14.78
N GLN A 184 -0.40 6.01 15.22
CA GLN A 184 -1.59 6.51 14.51
C GLN A 184 -1.72 8.04 14.62
N MET A 185 -2.32 8.64 13.59
CA MET A 185 -2.71 10.04 13.65
C MET A 185 -3.98 10.22 14.49
N THR A 186 -4.07 11.37 15.15
CA THR A 186 -5.30 11.73 15.88
C THR A 186 -6.42 12.04 14.89
N ILE A 187 -7.68 11.84 15.29
CA ILE A 187 -8.85 12.17 14.44
C ILE A 187 -8.85 13.65 14.02
N GLU A 188 -8.41 14.56 14.89
CA GLU A 188 -8.32 15.99 14.58
C GLU A 188 -7.32 16.25 13.45
N GLN A 189 -6.13 15.65 13.51
CA GLN A 189 -5.12 15.75 12.45
C GLN A 189 -5.63 15.18 11.11
N ILE A 190 -6.36 14.06 11.15
CA ILE A 190 -6.94 13.45 9.96
C ILE A 190 -7.99 14.38 9.36
N SER A 191 -8.91 14.89 10.18
CA SER A 191 -9.96 15.81 9.72
C SER A 191 -9.38 17.11 9.16
N GLU A 192 -8.35 17.68 9.78
CA GLU A 192 -7.65 18.84 9.24
C GLU A 192 -6.98 18.54 7.89
N LEU A 193 -6.38 17.37 7.74
CA LEU A 193 -5.74 16.93 6.50
C LEU A 193 -6.77 16.74 5.39
N GLU A 194 -7.89 16.07 5.67
CA GLU A 194 -9.01 15.87 4.75
C GLU A 194 -9.59 17.20 4.27
N ASN A 195 -9.80 18.16 5.19
CA ASN A 195 -10.30 19.49 4.85
C ASN A 195 -9.31 20.28 3.97
N LYS A 196 -7.99 20.14 4.21
CA LYS A 196 -6.96 20.80 3.40
C LYS A 196 -6.84 20.20 2.00
N ILE A 197 -7.00 18.88 1.87
CA ILE A 197 -6.96 18.19 0.58
C ILE A 197 -8.26 18.42 -0.20
N GLY A 198 -9.41 18.45 0.49
CA GLY A 198 -10.72 18.74 -0.11
C GLY A 198 -11.23 17.68 -1.08
N ALA A 199 -10.86 16.41 -0.87
CA ALA A 199 -11.16 15.31 -1.80
C ALA A 199 -11.81 14.09 -1.14
N GLY A 200 -12.61 14.30 -0.09
CA GLY A 200 -13.28 13.22 0.65
C GLY A 200 -12.46 12.70 1.82
N LEU A 201 -12.72 11.46 2.23
CA LEU A 201 -12.03 10.78 3.32
C LEU A 201 -10.59 10.42 2.92
N ILE A 202 -9.70 10.29 3.90
CA ILE A 202 -8.30 9.95 3.64
C ILE A 202 -8.14 8.60 2.94
N GLU A 203 -9.03 7.64 3.21
CA GLU A 203 -9.04 6.34 2.53
C GLU A 203 -9.42 6.45 1.05
N GLU A 204 -10.33 7.35 0.68
CA GLU A 204 -10.66 7.61 -0.73
C GLU A 204 -9.47 8.25 -1.45
N VAL A 205 -8.76 9.15 -0.76
CA VAL A 205 -7.53 9.78 -1.30
C VAL A 205 -6.46 8.74 -1.58
N ILE A 206 -6.34 7.70 -0.75
CA ILE A 206 -5.43 6.57 -1.00
C ILE A 206 -5.87 5.81 -2.26
N GLN A 207 -7.15 5.47 -2.40
CA GLN A 207 -7.65 4.78 -3.59
C GLN A 207 -7.40 5.59 -4.87
N VAL A 208 -7.59 6.91 -4.82
CA VAL A 208 -7.27 7.81 -5.93
C VAL A 208 -5.78 7.80 -6.25
N ALA A 209 -4.91 7.81 -5.23
CA ALA A 209 -3.47 7.74 -5.44
C ALA A 209 -3.00 6.40 -6.01
N GLU A 210 -3.61 5.28 -5.61
CA GLU A 210 -3.38 3.96 -6.22
C GLU A 210 -3.87 3.92 -7.68
N GLY A 211 -5.05 4.48 -7.94
CA GLY A 211 -5.61 4.63 -9.28
C GLY A 211 -4.69 5.45 -10.18
N GLU A 212 -4.17 6.57 -9.68
CA GLU A 212 -3.21 7.42 -10.40
C GLU A 212 -1.91 6.67 -10.69
N LEU A 213 -1.37 5.90 -9.72
CA LEU A 213 -0.16 5.11 -9.94
C LEU A 213 -0.33 4.06 -11.06
N ARG A 214 -1.51 3.45 -11.17
CA ARG A 214 -1.86 2.53 -12.25
C ARG A 214 -2.12 3.26 -13.57
N LEU A 215 -2.76 4.42 -13.50
CA LEU A 215 -3.04 5.27 -14.66
C LEU A 215 -1.75 5.76 -15.32
N VAL A 216 -0.72 6.08 -14.55
CA VAL A 216 0.58 6.46 -15.12
C VAL A 216 1.16 5.35 -15.98
N ASP A 217 1.03 4.08 -15.58
CA ASP A 217 1.50 2.95 -16.39
C ASP A 217 0.76 2.88 -17.73
N THR A 218 -0.57 3.00 -17.71
CA THR A 218 -1.37 2.95 -18.95
C THR A 218 -1.16 4.17 -19.84
N MET A 219 -0.97 5.36 -19.26
CA MET A 219 -0.67 6.59 -20.00
C MET A 219 0.71 6.55 -20.64
N VAL A 220 1.68 5.89 -20.00
CA VAL A 220 3.02 5.68 -20.57
C VAL A 220 2.96 4.72 -21.74
N GLU A 221 2.20 3.63 -21.62
CA GLU A 221 1.97 2.69 -22.72
C GLU A 221 1.25 3.34 -23.91
N ALA A 222 0.21 4.14 -23.63
CA ALA A 222 -0.61 4.81 -24.64
C ALA A 222 0.03 6.08 -25.24
N LYS A 223 1.14 6.58 -24.67
CA LYS A 223 1.86 7.78 -25.12
C LYS A 223 0.96 8.97 -25.45
N VAL A 224 0.04 9.30 -24.56
CA VAL A 224 -1.01 10.32 -24.75
C VAL A 224 -0.54 11.74 -25.03
N TRP A 225 0.76 12.00 -24.96
CA TRP A 225 1.40 13.27 -25.29
C TRP A 225 1.79 13.39 -26.76
N GLU A 226 1.70 12.31 -27.53
CA GLU A 226 1.91 12.34 -28.98
C GLU A 226 0.72 13.02 -29.69
N PRO A 227 0.94 13.60 -30.89
CA PRO A 227 -0.14 14.15 -31.68
C PRO A 227 -1.17 13.08 -32.03
N LEU A 228 -2.40 13.51 -32.29
CA LEU A 228 -3.52 12.63 -32.63
C LEU A 228 -3.16 11.70 -33.80
N GLU A 229 -3.32 10.38 -33.60
CA GLU A 229 -3.02 9.36 -34.61
C GLU A 229 -3.89 9.53 -35.86
N GLU A 230 -5.19 9.81 -35.67
CA GLU A 230 -6.16 10.00 -36.75
C GLU A 230 -6.94 11.30 -36.57
N PRO A 231 -6.74 12.32 -37.43
CA PRO A 231 -7.56 13.53 -37.40
C PRO A 231 -9.01 13.21 -37.74
N ALA A 232 -9.94 13.91 -37.11
CA ALA A 232 -11.35 13.75 -37.40
C ALA A 232 -11.67 14.07 -38.86
N ALA A 233 -12.52 13.26 -39.47
CA ALA A 233 -13.03 13.53 -40.82
C ALA A 233 -13.82 14.85 -40.86
N GLU A 234 -13.77 15.55 -42.00
CA GLU A 234 -14.55 16.75 -42.21
C GLU A 234 -16.05 16.46 -42.02
N GLY A 235 -16.72 17.23 -41.17
CA GLY A 235 -18.14 17.04 -40.85
C GLY A 235 -18.44 16.08 -39.69
N GLN A 236 -17.47 15.31 -39.19
CA GLN A 236 -17.69 14.31 -38.11
C GLN A 236 -18.28 14.93 -36.82
N TRP A 237 -17.83 16.12 -36.47
CA TRP A 237 -18.21 16.82 -35.23
C TRP A 237 -19.19 17.99 -35.46
N VAL A 238 -19.82 18.06 -36.63
CA VAL A 238 -20.87 19.07 -36.89
C VAL A 238 -22.16 18.57 -36.23
N ALA A 239 -22.39 19.03 -35.00
CA ALA A 239 -23.63 18.79 -34.28
C ALA A 239 -24.76 19.69 -34.84
N PHE A 240 -26.02 19.30 -34.60
CA PHE A 240 -27.20 20.05 -35.02
C PHE A 240 -27.25 21.44 -34.37
N GLU A 241 -26.61 22.43 -34.99
CA GLU A 241 -26.79 23.83 -34.62
C GLU A 241 -28.23 24.23 -34.91
N ARG A 242 -28.88 24.89 -33.94
CA ARG A 242 -30.21 25.46 -34.17
C ARG A 242 -30.03 26.62 -35.14
N THR A 243 -30.38 26.41 -36.40
CA THR A 243 -30.56 27.49 -37.36
C THR A 243 -31.72 28.37 -36.87
N ALA A 244 -31.43 29.65 -36.64
CA ALA A 244 -32.38 30.68 -36.24
C ALA A 244 -33.28 31.13 -37.40
#